data_AF-A0A1Q3CAI3-F1
#
_entry.id   AF-A0A1Q3CAI3-F1
#
_cell.length_a   1.000
_cell.length_b   1.000
_cell.length_c   1.000
_cell.angle_alpha   90.00
_cell.angle_beta   90.00
_cell.angle_gamma   90.00
#
_symmetry.space_group_name_H-M   'P 1'
#
loop_
_entity.id
_entity.type
_entity.pdbx_description
1 polymer ?
#
loop_
_entity_poly.entity_id
_entity_poly.type
_entity_poly.pdbx_seq_one_letter_code
_entity_poly.pdbx_strand_id
1 'polypeptide(L)'
;MWNYVVICKHGNAIDCNATLSPSVISGYLAGVEPLNETNFLTWKEQIGIVLGVMDLDHALRIDTLAAITTQSTIEQRAAYEKWERSNRMSLMIMKSSISVAIRGAIPDSNDTKTYLASVEEQFKGFSKAHASTLIMKMLTTRYDGTSSVREHIMMMNDMASKLKGVEMAISEGFLVHFIMTSLPVKFGPFKINYNTQKEKWKMSELIAMCV
;
A
#
# COMPACT_ATOMS: atom_id res chain seq x y z
N MET A 1 4.99 -7.20 -41.00
CA MET A 1 5.96 -8.26 -40.65
C MET A 1 7.25 -7.58 -40.25
N TRP A 2 7.48 -7.37 -38.95
CA TRP A 2 8.71 -6.76 -38.46
C TRP A 2 9.59 -7.86 -37.86
N ASN A 3 10.65 -8.22 -38.57
CA ASN A 3 11.69 -9.14 -38.09
C ASN A 3 12.63 -8.38 -37.16
N TYR A 4 12.58 -8.69 -35.87
CA TYR A 4 13.68 -8.35 -34.94
C TYR A 4 14.63 -9.53 -34.89
N VAL A 5 15.83 -9.35 -35.46
CA VAL A 5 16.97 -10.25 -35.27
C VAL A 5 17.61 -9.87 -33.94
N VAL A 6 17.48 -10.73 -32.93
CA VAL A 6 18.23 -10.60 -31.67
C VAL A 6 19.58 -11.28 -31.86
N ILE A 7 20.66 -10.49 -31.93
CA ILE A 7 22.03 -11.00 -31.90
C ILE A 7 22.45 -11.09 -30.43
N CYS A 8 22.30 -12.27 -29.83
CA CYS A 8 22.92 -12.56 -28.53
C CYS A 8 24.41 -12.88 -28.73
N LYS A 9 25.29 -11.93 -28.40
CA LYS A 9 26.70 -12.24 -28.15
C LYS A 9 26.89 -12.68 -26.71
N HIS A 10 27.50 -13.85 -26.55
CA HIS A 10 27.78 -14.52 -25.28
C HIS A 10 28.71 -13.70 -24.39
N GLY A 11 28.35 -13.58 -23.11
CA GLY A 11 29.22 -13.13 -22.03
C GLY A 11 28.59 -13.51 -20.69
N ASN A 12 29.25 -14.40 -19.94
CA ASN A 12 28.80 -14.93 -18.66
C ASN A 12 28.53 -13.83 -17.62
N ALA A 13 27.26 -13.62 -17.33
CA ALA A 13 26.74 -13.18 -16.04
C ALA A 13 25.36 -13.82 -15.89
N ILE A 14 25.02 -14.27 -14.69
CA ILE A 14 23.69 -14.79 -14.36
C ILE A 14 22.73 -13.60 -14.43
N ASP A 15 22.23 -13.30 -15.63
CA ASP A 15 21.24 -12.26 -15.86
C ASP A 15 19.87 -12.85 -15.52
N CYS A 16 19.45 -12.67 -14.27
CA CYS A 16 18.09 -12.97 -13.82
C CYS A 16 17.06 -11.99 -14.37
N ASN A 17 17.29 -11.35 -15.52
CA ASN A 17 16.24 -10.70 -16.30
C ASN A 17 15.39 -11.78 -16.99
N ALA A 18 14.56 -12.46 -16.20
CA ALA A 18 13.40 -13.13 -16.76
C ALA A 18 12.61 -12.06 -17.53
N THR A 19 12.59 -12.17 -18.85
CA THR A 19 11.82 -11.25 -19.70
C THR A 19 10.36 -11.39 -19.29
N LEU A 20 9.79 -10.35 -18.69
CA LEU A 20 8.38 -10.32 -18.28
C LEU A 20 7.51 -10.62 -19.50
N SER A 21 6.96 -11.83 -19.57
CA SER A 21 6.07 -12.20 -20.67
C SER A 21 4.73 -11.49 -20.52
N PRO A 22 4.01 -11.22 -21.61
CA PRO A 22 2.68 -10.61 -21.54
C PRO A 22 1.70 -11.40 -20.64
N SER A 23 1.83 -12.72 -20.58
CA SER A 23 1.00 -13.57 -19.72
C SER A 23 1.31 -13.39 -18.23
N VAL A 24 2.58 -13.22 -17.86
CA VAL A 24 2.98 -12.95 -16.47
C VAL A 24 2.48 -11.58 -16.03
N ILE A 25 2.63 -10.56 -16.88
CA ILE A 25 2.11 -9.21 -16.61
C ILE A 25 0.59 -9.26 -16.44
N SER A 26 -0.12 -9.93 -17.36
CA SER A 26 -1.57 -10.07 -17.27
C SER A 26 -2.01 -10.81 -16.01
N GLY A 27 -1.27 -11.83 -15.57
CA GLY A 27 -1.57 -12.59 -14.36
C GLY A 27 -1.46 -11.72 -13.10
N TYR A 28 -0.40 -10.94 -12.97
CA TYR A 28 -0.24 -10.02 -11.85
C TYR A 28 -1.30 -8.91 -11.84
N LEU A 29 -1.64 -8.36 -13.01
CA LEU A 29 -2.65 -7.30 -13.11
C LEU A 29 -4.08 -7.80 -12.90
N ALA A 30 -4.37 -9.08 -13.16
CA ALA A 30 -5.71 -9.63 -12.96
C ALA A 30 -6.15 -9.61 -11.48
N GLY A 31 -5.20 -9.61 -10.53
CA GLY A 31 -5.47 -9.51 -9.10
C GLY A 31 -5.59 -8.09 -8.57
N VAL A 32 -5.31 -7.08 -9.40
CA VAL A 32 -5.38 -5.66 -9.00
C VAL A 32 -6.80 -5.15 -9.23
N GLU A 33 -7.46 -4.72 -8.16
CA GLU A 33 -8.75 -4.04 -8.32
C GLU A 33 -8.51 -2.67 -8.95
N PRO A 34 -9.23 -2.30 -10.03
CA PRO A 34 -9.05 -1.00 -10.65
C PRO A 34 -9.24 0.15 -9.64
N LEU A 35 -8.35 1.14 -9.69
CA LEU A 35 -8.48 2.32 -8.84
C LEU A 35 -9.83 3.01 -9.10
N ASN A 36 -10.58 3.20 -8.03
CA ASN A 36 -11.83 3.92 -7.96
C ASN A 36 -11.78 4.93 -6.80
N GLU A 37 -12.89 5.64 -6.58
CA GLU A 37 -13.00 6.72 -5.59
C GLU A 37 -12.74 6.30 -4.13
N THR A 38 -12.78 5.00 -3.83
CA THR A 38 -12.82 4.48 -2.45
C THR A 38 -11.68 3.54 -2.07
N ASN A 39 -10.94 2.98 -3.03
CA ASN A 39 -9.97 1.90 -2.79
C ASN A 39 -8.49 2.32 -2.93
N PHE A 40 -8.18 3.62 -2.94
CA PHE A 40 -6.83 4.14 -3.19
C PHE A 40 -5.71 3.46 -2.39
N LEU A 41 -5.90 3.25 -1.08
CA LEU A 41 -4.87 2.61 -0.24
C LEU A 41 -4.60 1.17 -0.66
N THR A 42 -5.66 0.38 -0.86
CA THR A 42 -5.57 -1.01 -1.29
C THR A 42 -4.95 -1.10 -2.68
N TRP A 43 -5.37 -0.24 -3.61
CA TRP A 43 -4.79 -0.14 -4.94
C TRP A 43 -3.30 0.20 -4.90
N LYS A 44 -2.90 1.20 -4.10
CA LYS A 44 -1.49 1.62 -3.96
C LYS A 44 -0.62 0.48 -3.43
N GLU A 45 -1.12 -0.27 -2.45
CA GLU A 45 -0.44 -1.45 -1.91
C GLU A 45 -0.30 -2.55 -2.96
N GLN A 46 -1.37 -2.91 -3.66
CA GLN A 46 -1.36 -3.93 -4.71
C GLN A 46 -0.40 -3.56 -5.85
N ILE A 47 -0.43 -2.31 -6.31
CA ILE A 47 0.52 -1.81 -7.32
C ILE A 47 1.95 -1.86 -6.81
N GLY A 48 2.20 -1.46 -5.56
CA GLY A 48 3.53 -1.55 -4.96
C GLY A 48 4.09 -2.98 -4.96
N ILE A 49 3.26 -3.97 -4.63
CA ILE A 49 3.63 -5.39 -4.66
C ILE A 49 3.93 -5.83 -6.10
N VAL A 50 3.06 -5.52 -7.06
CA VAL A 50 3.24 -5.88 -8.47
C VAL A 50 4.55 -5.31 -9.01
N LEU A 51 4.80 -4.02 -8.79
CA LEU A 51 6.02 -3.37 -9.26
C LEU A 51 7.27 -3.93 -8.58
N GLY A 52 7.22 -4.23 -7.29
CA GLY A 52 8.34 -4.82 -6.56
C GLY A 52 8.68 -6.24 -7.02
N VAL A 53 7.68 -7.11 -7.22
CA VAL A 53 7.89 -8.48 -7.71
C VAL A 53 8.46 -8.50 -9.13
N MET A 54 8.14 -7.48 -9.93
CA MET A 54 8.60 -7.33 -11.30
C MET A 54 9.95 -6.58 -11.44
N ASP A 55 10.59 -6.17 -10.34
CA ASP A 55 11.79 -5.30 -10.31
C ASP A 55 11.60 -3.99 -11.11
N LEU A 56 10.39 -3.41 -11.01
CA LEU A 56 9.99 -2.17 -11.68
C LEU A 56 9.80 -0.99 -10.71
N ASP A 57 10.07 -1.18 -9.42
CA ASP A 57 9.94 -0.12 -8.40
C ASP A 57 11.17 0.79 -8.30
N HIS A 58 12.21 0.56 -9.12
CA HIS A 58 13.46 1.32 -9.09
C HIS A 58 13.26 2.84 -9.28
N ALA A 59 12.43 3.25 -10.24
CA ALA A 59 12.10 4.64 -10.52
C ALA A 59 11.22 5.30 -9.43
N LEU A 60 10.61 4.51 -8.54
CA LEU A 60 9.91 5.02 -7.36
C LEU A 60 10.86 5.28 -6.19
N ARG A 61 11.98 4.55 -6.12
CA ARG A 61 12.96 4.62 -5.03
C ARG A 61 14.08 5.62 -5.29
N ILE A 62 14.49 5.78 -6.55
CA ILE A 62 15.64 6.60 -6.94
C ILE A 62 15.15 7.79 -7.75
N ASP A 63 15.61 8.99 -7.39
CA ASP A 63 15.34 10.21 -8.16
C ASP A 63 15.94 10.12 -9.57
N THR A 64 15.36 10.89 -10.49
CA THR A 64 15.76 10.89 -11.91
C THR A 64 17.27 11.05 -12.04
N LEU A 65 17.92 10.05 -12.64
CA LEU A 65 19.35 10.06 -12.91
C LEU A 65 19.66 11.13 -13.97
N ALA A 66 20.84 11.75 -13.85
CA ALA A 66 21.32 12.70 -14.86
C ALA A 66 21.39 12.02 -16.24
N ALA A 67 21.06 12.79 -17.29
CA ALA A 67 21.10 12.30 -18.66
C ALA A 67 22.49 11.70 -18.99
N ILE A 68 22.49 10.51 -19.60
CA ILE A 68 23.72 9.88 -20.07
C ILE A 68 24.45 10.85 -21.01
N THR A 69 25.75 11.04 -20.78
CA THR A 69 26.63 11.76 -21.70
C THR A 69 27.57 10.80 -22.41
N THR A 70 28.27 11.27 -23.44
CA THR A 70 29.30 10.47 -24.13
C THR A 70 30.40 9.97 -23.18
N GLN A 71 30.64 10.67 -22.06
CA GLN A 71 31.63 10.33 -21.04
C GLN A 71 31.13 9.33 -19.97
N SER A 72 29.82 9.00 -19.95
CA SER A 72 29.26 8.12 -18.93
C SER A 72 29.83 6.71 -18.99
N THR A 73 30.15 6.15 -17.81
CA THR A 73 30.65 4.78 -17.69
C THR A 73 29.61 3.75 -18.09
N ILE A 74 30.05 2.53 -18.36
CA ILE A 74 29.15 1.41 -18.69
C ILE A 74 28.14 1.19 -17.55
N GLU A 75 28.57 1.26 -16.28
CA GLU A 75 27.64 1.09 -15.15
C GLU A 75 26.61 2.23 -15.06
N GLN A 76 27.03 3.48 -15.32
CA GLN A 76 26.11 4.62 -15.32
C GLN A 76 25.04 4.49 -16.40
N ARG A 77 25.42 4.00 -17.59
CA ARG A 77 24.48 3.74 -18.70
C ARG A 77 23.50 2.63 -18.35
N ALA A 78 24.00 1.52 -17.81
CA ALA A 78 23.15 0.40 -17.39
C ALA A 78 22.17 0.79 -16.27
N ALA A 79 22.61 1.60 -15.30
CA ALA A 79 21.75 2.12 -14.23
C ALA A 79 20.64 3.02 -14.78
N TYR A 80 20.97 3.92 -15.71
CA TYR A 80 19.98 4.78 -16.36
C TYR A 80 18.99 3.97 -17.21
N GLU A 81 19.45 2.99 -17.99
CA GLU A 81 18.56 2.11 -18.78
C GLU A 81 17.62 1.29 -17.88
N LYS A 82 18.12 0.80 -16.74
CA LYS A 82 17.30 0.11 -15.74
C LYS A 82 16.24 1.05 -15.14
N TRP A 83 16.65 2.27 -14.76
CA TRP A 83 15.74 3.28 -14.24
C TRP A 83 14.68 3.67 -15.27
N GLU A 84 15.06 3.93 -16.52
CA GLU A 84 14.15 4.34 -17.60
C GLU A 84 13.15 3.22 -17.95
N ARG A 85 13.61 1.97 -17.98
CA ARG A 85 12.72 0.81 -18.13
C ARG A 85 11.71 0.73 -16.98
N SER A 86 12.18 0.85 -15.75
CA SER A 86 11.33 0.85 -14.55
C SER A 86 10.31 1.99 -14.61
N ASN A 87 10.74 3.20 -14.97
CA ASN A 87 9.88 4.37 -15.12
C ASN A 87 8.77 4.12 -16.17
N ARG A 88 9.16 3.74 -17.38
CA ARG A 88 8.21 3.52 -18.48
C ARG A 88 7.19 2.44 -18.16
N MET A 89 7.64 1.29 -17.65
CA MET A 89 6.75 0.15 -17.38
C MET A 89 5.83 0.42 -16.18
N SER A 90 6.32 1.08 -15.13
CA SER A 90 5.51 1.44 -13.97
C SER A 90 4.41 2.44 -14.33
N LEU A 91 4.70 3.44 -15.17
CA LEU A 91 3.67 4.34 -15.72
C LEU A 91 2.59 3.58 -16.47
N MET A 92 2.96 2.64 -17.34
CA MET A 92 1.98 1.85 -18.10
C MET A 92 1.09 1.02 -17.18
N ILE A 93 1.69 0.34 -16.19
CA ILE A 93 0.96 -0.46 -15.21
C ILE A 93 0.00 0.41 -14.40
N MET A 94 0.51 1.49 -13.77
CA MET A 94 -0.32 2.41 -12.98
C MET A 94 -1.48 2.97 -13.80
N LYS A 95 -1.19 3.59 -14.96
CA LYS A 95 -2.21 4.17 -15.83
C LYS A 95 -3.27 3.14 -16.25
N SER A 96 -2.84 1.92 -16.61
CA SER A 96 -3.77 0.86 -17.03
C SER A 96 -4.68 0.37 -15.91
N SER A 97 -4.19 0.37 -14.67
CA SER A 97 -4.93 -0.06 -13.48
C SER A 97 -5.91 0.97 -12.93
N ILE A 98 -5.97 2.18 -13.49
CA ILE A 98 -6.90 3.22 -13.06
C ILE A 98 -8.18 3.15 -13.88
N SER A 99 -9.34 3.18 -13.21
CA SER A 99 -10.64 3.19 -13.87
C SER A 99 -10.78 4.35 -14.85
N VAL A 100 -11.34 4.07 -16.03
CA VAL A 100 -11.53 5.05 -17.10
C VAL A 100 -12.36 6.27 -16.63
N ALA A 101 -13.28 6.06 -15.68
CA ALA A 101 -14.15 7.11 -15.15
C ALA A 101 -13.39 8.25 -14.44
N ILE A 102 -12.25 7.94 -13.81
CA ILE A 102 -11.48 8.90 -13.01
C ILE A 102 -10.11 9.24 -13.63
N ARG A 103 -9.65 8.44 -14.60
CA ARG A 103 -8.31 8.58 -15.21
C ARG A 103 -8.08 9.98 -15.77
N GLY A 104 -9.10 10.61 -16.36
CA GLY A 104 -9.00 11.95 -16.94
C GLY A 104 -8.82 13.09 -15.93
N ALA A 105 -9.09 12.84 -14.64
CA ALA A 105 -8.92 13.83 -13.58
C ALA A 105 -7.48 13.90 -13.04
N ILE A 106 -6.64 12.92 -13.38
CA ILE A 106 -5.27 12.82 -12.87
C ILE A 106 -4.32 13.50 -13.86
N PRO A 107 -3.56 14.54 -13.44
CA PRO A 107 -2.55 15.16 -14.28
C PRO A 107 -1.56 14.15 -14.85
N ASP A 108 -1.25 14.28 -16.14
CA ASP A 108 -0.31 13.36 -16.80
C ASP A 108 1.15 13.68 -16.45
N SER A 109 2.01 12.67 -16.51
CA SER A 109 3.46 12.78 -16.29
C SER A 109 4.22 11.67 -17.02
N ASN A 110 5.44 12.02 -17.45
CA ASN A 110 6.43 11.08 -18.01
C ASN A 110 7.37 10.49 -16.95
N ASP A 111 7.27 10.95 -15.70
CA ASP A 111 7.96 10.42 -14.54
C ASP A 111 6.97 9.72 -13.61
N THR A 112 7.26 8.46 -13.26
CA THR A 112 6.39 7.58 -12.47
C THR A 112 6.18 8.13 -11.07
N LYS A 113 7.24 8.65 -10.44
CA LYS A 113 7.19 9.15 -9.07
C LYS A 113 6.27 10.37 -8.98
N THR A 114 6.38 11.26 -9.96
CA THR A 114 5.52 12.44 -10.14
C THR A 114 4.09 12.06 -10.49
N TYR A 115 3.90 11.03 -11.34
CA TYR A 115 2.57 10.53 -11.66
C TYR A 115 1.88 9.95 -10.42
N LEU A 116 2.57 9.09 -9.67
CA LEU A 116 2.06 8.51 -8.43
C LEU A 116 1.65 9.63 -7.46
N ALA A 117 2.51 10.63 -7.24
CA ALA A 117 2.20 11.79 -6.41
C ALA A 117 0.93 12.54 -6.85
N SER A 118 0.71 12.67 -8.16
CA SER A 118 -0.50 13.28 -8.73
C SER A 118 -1.75 12.43 -8.45
N VAL A 119 -1.62 11.11 -8.51
CA VAL A 119 -2.68 10.20 -8.05
C VAL A 119 -2.94 10.43 -6.57
N GLU A 120 -1.92 10.42 -5.71
CA GLU A 120 -2.12 10.58 -4.26
C GLU A 120 -2.82 11.91 -3.93
N GLU A 121 -2.45 13.00 -4.59
CA GLU A 121 -3.05 14.32 -4.41
C GLU A 121 -4.56 14.32 -4.71
N GLN A 122 -4.98 13.73 -5.83
CA GLN A 122 -6.40 13.61 -6.19
C GLN A 122 -7.20 12.87 -5.12
N PHE A 123 -6.56 11.92 -4.43
CA PHE A 123 -7.18 11.09 -3.41
C PHE A 123 -7.07 11.62 -1.98
N LYS A 124 -6.37 12.75 -1.74
CA LYS A 124 -6.32 13.39 -0.42
C LYS A 124 -7.68 13.89 0.08
N GLY A 125 -8.58 14.28 -0.83
CA GLY A 125 -9.96 14.65 -0.46
C GLY A 125 -10.77 13.44 0.01
N PHE A 126 -10.68 12.34 -0.75
CA PHE A 126 -11.34 11.08 -0.45
C PHE A 126 -10.77 10.43 0.82
N SER A 127 -9.46 10.56 1.09
CA SER A 127 -8.83 10.04 2.30
C SER A 127 -9.40 10.67 3.57
N LYS A 128 -9.75 11.97 3.55
CA LYS A 128 -10.41 12.65 4.69
C LYS A 128 -11.83 12.14 4.93
N ALA A 129 -12.62 11.97 3.87
CA ALA A 129 -13.98 11.43 3.98
C ALA A 129 -13.97 9.96 4.44
N HIS A 130 -13.04 9.17 3.91
CA HIS A 130 -12.80 7.80 4.33
C HIS A 130 -12.36 7.73 5.80
N ALA A 131 -11.41 8.58 6.22
CA ALA A 131 -10.98 8.67 7.60
C ALA A 131 -12.14 9.04 8.53
N SER A 132 -12.95 10.03 8.16
CA SER A 132 -14.13 10.43 8.93
C SER A 132 -15.15 9.28 9.08
N THR A 133 -15.39 8.55 8.00
CA THR A 133 -16.26 7.36 7.99
C THR A 133 -15.71 6.28 8.92
N LEU A 134 -14.41 6.01 8.85
CA LEU A 134 -13.74 5.00 9.66
C LEU A 134 -13.71 5.39 11.14
N ILE A 135 -13.46 6.66 11.46
CA ILE A 135 -13.57 7.20 12.82
C ILE A 135 -14.99 7.02 13.34
N MET A 136 -16.01 7.41 12.56
CA MET A 136 -17.41 7.27 12.97
C MET A 136 -17.78 5.80 13.20
N LYS A 137 -17.34 4.91 12.31
CA LYS A 137 -17.51 3.46 12.48
C LYS A 137 -16.84 2.98 13.77
N MET A 138 -15.61 3.38 14.03
CA MET A 138 -14.88 3.01 15.24
C MET A 138 -15.58 3.53 16.51
N LEU A 139 -16.03 4.79 16.52
CA LEU A 139 -16.78 5.42 17.62
C LEU A 139 -18.10 4.71 17.95
N THR A 140 -18.81 4.26 16.92
CA THR A 140 -20.14 3.62 17.05
C THR A 140 -20.06 2.10 17.27
N THR A 141 -18.93 1.48 16.90
CA THR A 141 -18.73 0.04 17.09
C THR A 141 -18.63 -0.29 18.58
N ARG A 142 -19.55 -1.11 19.06
CA ARG A 142 -19.59 -1.68 20.41
C ARG A 142 -19.62 -3.20 20.27
N TYR A 143 -19.08 -3.89 21.27
CA TYR A 143 -19.16 -5.35 21.26
C TYR A 143 -20.60 -5.79 21.50
N ASP A 144 -21.19 -6.44 20.51
CA ASP A 144 -22.59 -6.89 20.48
C ASP A 144 -22.78 -8.28 21.11
N GLY A 145 -21.70 -9.03 21.29
CA GLY A 145 -21.72 -10.39 21.84
C GLY A 145 -21.97 -11.49 20.83
N THR A 146 -21.96 -11.20 19.52
CA THR A 146 -22.12 -12.20 18.46
C THR A 146 -20.81 -12.92 18.14
N SER A 147 -19.72 -12.17 17.99
CA SER A 147 -18.36 -12.70 17.83
C SER A 147 -17.66 -12.88 19.18
N SER A 148 -16.46 -13.45 19.18
CA SER A 148 -15.58 -13.44 20.36
C SER A 148 -15.03 -12.03 20.65
N VAL A 149 -14.62 -11.79 21.91
CA VAL A 149 -13.96 -10.53 22.31
C VAL A 149 -12.64 -10.34 21.56
N ARG A 150 -11.92 -11.44 21.30
CA ARG A 150 -10.67 -11.43 20.53
C ARG A 150 -10.89 -10.93 19.10
N GLU A 151 -11.94 -11.38 18.43
CA GLU A 151 -12.29 -10.90 17.08
C GLU A 151 -12.65 -9.42 17.09
N HIS A 152 -13.40 -8.96 18.10
CA HIS A 152 -13.72 -7.55 18.27
C HIS A 152 -12.48 -6.68 18.47
N ILE A 153 -11.53 -7.14 19.30
CA ILE A 153 -10.24 -6.49 19.50
C ILE A 153 -9.47 -6.38 18.17
N MET A 154 -9.40 -7.48 17.42
CA MET A 154 -8.69 -7.51 16.12
C MET A 154 -9.34 -6.56 15.11
N MET A 155 -10.67 -6.51 15.05
CA MET A 155 -11.41 -5.58 14.19
C MET A 155 -11.12 -4.12 14.56
N MET A 156 -11.11 -3.77 15.85
CA MET A 156 -10.76 -2.42 16.30
C MET A 156 -9.30 -2.05 15.98
N ASN A 157 -8.38 -3.00 16.12
CA ASN A 157 -6.97 -2.80 15.76
C ASN A 157 -6.74 -2.66 14.24
N ASP A 158 -7.49 -3.39 13.43
CA ASP A 158 -7.50 -3.24 11.97
C ASP A 158 -8.00 -1.84 11.56
N MET A 159 -9.07 -1.34 12.17
CA MET A 159 -9.55 0.03 11.92
C MET A 159 -8.51 1.09 12.31
N ALA A 160 -7.83 0.94 13.45
CA ALA A 160 -6.75 1.85 13.84
C ALA A 160 -5.55 1.79 12.88
N SER A 161 -5.23 0.60 12.36
CA SER A 161 -4.16 0.41 11.37
C SER A 161 -4.50 1.07 10.02
N LYS A 162 -5.76 0.99 9.59
CA LYS A 162 -6.28 1.69 8.42
C LYS A 162 -6.22 3.22 8.60
N LEU A 163 -6.54 3.73 9.79
CA LEU A 163 -6.40 5.16 10.11
C LEU A 163 -4.93 5.61 10.08
N LYS A 164 -4.00 4.78 10.54
CA LYS A 164 -2.55 5.04 10.39
C LYS A 164 -2.13 5.17 8.92
N GLY A 165 -2.73 4.39 8.02
CA GLY A 165 -2.48 4.45 6.57
C GLY A 165 -2.90 5.78 5.90
N VAL A 166 -3.76 6.57 6.55
CA VAL A 166 -4.17 7.92 6.12
C VAL A 166 -3.59 9.02 7.02
N GLU A 167 -2.43 8.77 7.62
CA GLU A 167 -1.70 9.70 8.50
C GLU A 167 -2.44 10.08 9.80
N MET A 168 -3.47 9.32 10.19
CA MET A 168 -4.22 9.50 11.43
C MET A 168 -3.89 8.41 12.46
N ALA A 169 -2.61 8.31 12.80
CA ALA A 169 -2.13 7.29 13.73
C ALA A 169 -2.76 7.44 15.13
N ILE A 170 -3.34 6.36 15.64
CA ILE A 170 -3.84 6.26 17.00
C ILE A 170 -2.75 5.68 17.89
N SER A 171 -2.51 6.29 19.05
CA SER A 171 -1.55 5.74 20.02
C SER A 171 -2.05 4.42 20.61
N GLU A 172 -1.15 3.47 20.83
CA GLU A 172 -1.52 2.14 21.34
C GLU A 172 -2.30 2.23 22.66
N GLY A 173 -1.85 3.07 23.61
CA GLY A 173 -2.54 3.27 24.88
C GLY A 173 -3.96 3.81 24.71
N PHE A 174 -4.19 4.75 23.78
CA PHE A 174 -5.54 5.23 23.49
C PHE A 174 -6.41 4.12 22.90
N LEU A 175 -5.87 3.35 21.95
CA LEU A 175 -6.59 2.25 21.32
C LEU A 175 -7.03 1.20 22.36
N VAL A 176 -6.15 0.80 23.27
CA VAL A 176 -6.48 -0.14 24.35
C VAL A 176 -7.62 0.41 25.20
N HIS A 177 -7.50 1.64 25.70
CA HIS A 177 -8.57 2.27 26.49
C HIS A 177 -9.88 2.32 25.70
N PHE A 178 -9.82 2.70 24.44
CA PHE A 178 -10.99 2.80 23.56
C PHE A 178 -11.69 1.45 23.39
N ILE A 179 -10.94 0.38 23.14
CA ILE A 179 -11.48 -0.98 23.06
C ILE A 179 -12.13 -1.38 24.39
N MET A 180 -11.49 -1.10 25.52
CA MET A 180 -12.06 -1.37 26.84
C MET A 180 -13.39 -0.62 27.07
N THR A 181 -13.52 0.62 26.59
CA THR A 181 -14.79 1.35 26.66
C THR A 181 -15.89 0.77 25.77
N SER A 182 -15.53 0.10 24.68
CA SER A 182 -16.48 -0.51 23.75
C SER A 182 -17.11 -1.81 24.24
N LEU A 183 -16.55 -2.44 25.28
CA LEU A 183 -17.07 -3.66 25.88
C LEU A 183 -18.31 -3.37 26.76
N PRO A 184 -19.34 -4.21 26.75
CA PRO A 184 -20.54 -4.04 27.58
C PRO A 184 -20.27 -4.25 29.07
N VAL A 185 -21.23 -3.84 29.90
CA VAL A 185 -21.15 -3.89 31.38
C VAL A 185 -20.88 -5.30 31.92
N LYS A 186 -21.32 -6.36 31.21
CA LYS A 186 -21.03 -7.75 31.58
C LYS A 186 -19.53 -8.08 31.70
N PHE A 187 -18.65 -7.29 31.08
CA PHE A 187 -17.19 -7.39 31.22
C PHE A 187 -16.64 -6.54 32.38
N GLY A 188 -17.48 -6.17 33.36
CA GLY A 188 -17.10 -5.38 34.53
C GLY A 188 -15.83 -5.88 35.25
N PRO A 189 -15.73 -7.18 35.61
CA PRO A 189 -14.53 -7.72 36.25
C PRO A 189 -13.26 -7.54 35.42
N PHE A 190 -13.37 -7.71 34.09
CA PHE A 190 -12.26 -7.50 33.16
C PHE A 190 -11.82 -6.03 33.12
N LYS A 191 -12.77 -5.10 33.08
CA LYS A 191 -12.50 -3.66 33.15
C LYS A 191 -11.86 -3.25 34.48
N ILE A 192 -12.29 -3.84 35.59
CA ILE A 192 -11.69 -3.59 36.92
C ILE A 192 -10.24 -4.05 36.91
N ASN A 193 -9.96 -5.27 36.47
CA ASN A 193 -8.59 -5.79 36.37
C ASN A 193 -7.69 -4.84 35.56
N TYR A 194 -8.13 -4.43 34.37
CA TYR A 194 -7.42 -3.45 33.54
C TYR A 194 -7.15 -2.13 34.29
N ASN A 195 -8.19 -1.54 34.90
CA ASN A 195 -8.06 -0.24 35.60
C ASN A 195 -7.19 -0.30 36.85
N THR A 196 -7.10 -1.47 37.51
CA THR A 196 -6.27 -1.66 38.71
C THR A 196 -4.80 -1.89 38.42
N GLN A 197 -4.45 -2.25 37.19
CA GLN A 197 -3.05 -2.45 36.82
C GLN A 197 -2.35 -1.11 36.61
N LYS A 198 -1.18 -0.96 37.23
CA LYS A 198 -0.36 0.27 37.14
C LYS A 198 0.35 0.39 35.78
N GLU A 199 0.64 -0.75 35.15
CA GLU A 199 1.29 -0.80 33.86
C GLU A 199 0.28 -0.58 32.73
N LYS A 200 0.67 0.18 31.72
CA LYS A 200 -0.16 0.40 30.53
C LYS A 200 -0.15 -0.86 29.69
N TRP A 201 -1.33 -1.42 29.43
CA TRP A 201 -1.43 -2.59 28.57
C TRP A 201 -1.09 -2.26 27.13
N LYS A 202 -0.37 -3.18 26.50
CA LYS A 202 -0.17 -3.26 25.06
C LYS A 202 -1.28 -4.05 24.40
N MET A 203 -1.39 -3.96 23.08
CA MET A 203 -2.37 -4.77 22.36
C MET A 203 -2.12 -6.28 22.52
N SER A 204 -0.87 -6.71 22.57
CA SER A 204 -0.52 -8.12 22.79
C SER A 204 -1.05 -8.65 24.12
N GLU A 205 -0.99 -7.83 25.18
CA GLU A 205 -1.45 -8.19 26.52
C GLU A 205 -2.98 -8.22 26.58
N LEU A 206 -3.65 -7.23 25.97
CA LEU A 206 -5.10 -7.19 25.88
C LEU A 206 -5.65 -8.43 25.16
N ILE A 207 -5.01 -8.85 24.06
CA ILE A 207 -5.39 -10.06 23.31
C ILE A 207 -5.18 -11.33 24.16
N ALA A 208 -4.06 -11.43 24.87
CA ALA A 208 -3.72 -12.59 25.69
C ALA A 208 -4.71 -12.79 26.85
N MET A 209 -5.22 -11.70 27.42
CA MET A 209 -6.18 -11.74 28.53
C MET A 209 -7.63 -12.05 28.11
N CYS A 210 -7.89 -12.19 26.80
CA CYS A 210 -9.22 -12.48 26.23
C CYS A 210 -9.31 -13.89 25.60
N VAL A 211 -8.35 -14.78 25.89
CA VAL A 211 -8.35 -16.22 25.57
C VAL A 211 -9.00 -16.98 26.71
#